data_AF-A0A117SDJ5-F1
#
_entry.id   AF-A0A117SDJ5-F1
#
_cell.length_a   1.000
_cell.length_b   1.000
_cell.length_c   1.000
_cell.angle_alpha   90.00
_cell.angle_beta   90.00
_cell.angle_gamma   90.00
#
_symmetry.space_group_name_H-M   'P 1'
#
loop_
_entity.id
_entity.type
_entity.pdbx_description
1 polymer ?
#
loop_
_entity_poly.entity_id
_entity_poly.type
_entity_poly.pdbx_seq_one_letter_code
_entity_poly.pdbx_strand_id
1 'polypeptide(L)'
;MNTKLTLTIDDSVIEKAKKYAKNKEKSLSSIIENYLKVLVKEQSENNIELTPIVKSLKSTFHSDQDFDYKQELAKKLAEKYL
;
A
#
# COMPACT_ATOMS: atom_id res chain seq x y z
N MET A 1 14.79 -0.88 17.77
CA MET A 1 14.97 -1.99 18.74
C MET A 1 14.69 -3.29 18.00
N ASN A 2 15.52 -4.32 18.17
CA ASN A 2 15.29 -5.64 17.57
C ASN A 2 14.73 -6.58 18.65
N THR A 3 13.56 -7.14 18.41
CA THR A 3 12.87 -8.07 19.32
C THR A 3 12.74 -9.44 18.67
N LYS A 4 12.89 -10.52 19.44
CA LYS A 4 12.75 -11.89 18.93
C LYS A 4 11.27 -12.28 18.97
N LEU A 5 10.73 -12.71 17.83
CA LEU A 5 9.40 -13.30 17.71
C LEU A 5 9.55 -14.82 17.54
N THR A 6 8.91 -15.59 18.42
CA THR A 6 8.85 -17.06 18.33
C THR A 6 7.46 -17.45 17.83
N LEU A 7 7.39 -18.23 16.75
CA LEU A 7 6.14 -18.70 16.15
C LEU A 7 6.09 -20.23 16.20
N THR A 8 4.94 -20.78 16.56
CA THR A 8 4.67 -22.22 16.44
C THR A 8 4.03 -22.48 15.08
N ILE A 9 4.70 -23.27 14.25
CA ILE A 9 4.30 -23.58 12.87
C ILE A 9 4.59 -25.07 12.63
N ASP A 10 3.81 -25.72 11.80
CA ASP A 10 4.05 -27.11 11.41
C ASP A 10 5.45 -27.31 10.79
N ASP A 11 6.16 -28.35 11.23
CA ASP A 11 7.50 -28.68 10.76
C ASP A 11 7.57 -28.86 9.23
N SER A 12 6.53 -29.46 8.65
CA SER A 12 6.45 -29.67 7.19
C SER A 12 6.41 -28.36 6.40
N VAL A 13 5.86 -27.31 7.00
CA VAL A 13 5.78 -25.96 6.41
C VAL A 13 7.12 -25.25 6.59
N ILE A 14 7.76 -25.40 7.76
CA ILE A 14 9.09 -24.83 8.03
C ILE A 14 10.12 -25.31 7.00
N GLU A 15 10.13 -26.60 6.70
CA GLU A 15 11.08 -27.17 5.72
C GLU A 15 10.86 -26.66 4.30
N LYS A 16 9.59 -26.59 3.86
CA LYS A 16 9.25 -26.00 2.55
C LYS A 16 9.63 -24.52 2.49
N ALA A 17 9.38 -23.78 3.56
CA ALA A 17 9.67 -22.35 3.64
C ALA A 17 11.18 -22.07 3.64
N LYS A 18 11.99 -22.86 4.36
CA LYS A 18 13.46 -22.78 4.30
C LYS A 18 14.00 -23.06 2.90
N LYS A 19 13.49 -24.09 2.23
CA LYS A 19 13.87 -24.41 0.84
C LYS A 19 13.54 -23.26 -0.10
N TYR A 20 12.35 -22.69 0.02
CA TYR A 20 11.95 -21.50 -0.75
C TYR A 20 12.88 -20.31 -0.50
N ALA A 21 13.18 -20.02 0.77
CA ALA A 21 14.05 -18.91 1.16
C ALA A 21 15.46 -19.07 0.57
N LYS A 22 16.04 -20.27 0.67
CA LYS A 22 17.35 -20.61 0.10
C LYS A 22 17.38 -20.42 -1.42
N ASN A 23 16.36 -20.87 -2.13
CA ASN A 23 16.23 -20.69 -3.58
C ASN A 23 16.13 -19.22 -4.01
N LYS A 24 15.70 -18.34 -3.09
CA LYS A 24 15.58 -16.89 -3.31
C LYS A 24 16.76 -16.12 -2.71
N GLU A 25 17.81 -16.80 -2.25
CA GLU A 25 18.98 -16.22 -1.58
C GLU A 25 18.61 -15.29 -0.41
N LYS A 26 17.52 -15.61 0.29
CA LYS A 26 17.01 -14.83 1.42
C LYS A 26 16.88 -15.70 2.66
N SER A 27 16.93 -15.08 3.84
CA SER A 27 16.61 -15.76 5.08
C SER A 27 15.09 -15.83 5.28
N LEU A 28 14.61 -16.90 5.92
CA LEU A 28 13.19 -17.04 6.25
C LEU A 28 12.70 -15.89 7.14
N SER A 29 13.53 -15.46 8.10
CA SER A 29 13.25 -14.30 8.95
C SER A 29 13.07 -13.01 8.15
N SER A 30 13.91 -12.76 7.14
CA SER A 30 13.78 -11.58 6.27
C SER A 30 12.49 -11.59 5.46
N ILE A 31 12.08 -12.77 4.97
CA ILE A 31 10.82 -12.92 4.24
C ILE A 31 9.63 -12.60 5.14
N ILE A 32 9.59 -13.17 6.35
CA ILE A 32 8.51 -12.94 7.31
C ILE A 32 8.48 -11.49 7.78
N GLU A 33 9.62 -10.90 8.11
CA GLU A 33 9.71 -9.50 8.50
C GLU A 33 9.17 -8.58 7.40
N ASN A 34 9.55 -8.83 6.14
CA ASN A 34 9.05 -8.04 5.01
C ASN A 34 7.55 -8.21 4.82
N TYR A 35 7.03 -9.43 4.98
CA TYR A 35 5.60 -9.69 4.89
C TYR A 35 4.82 -8.94 5.98
N LEU A 36 5.29 -8.99 7.23
CA LEU A 36 4.70 -8.23 8.34
C LEU A 36 4.76 -6.72 8.10
N LYS A 37 5.86 -6.20 7.55
CA LYS A 37 5.98 -4.79 7.17
C LYS A 37 4.92 -4.39 6.15
N VAL A 38 4.69 -5.20 5.12
CA VAL A 38 3.66 -4.93 4.11
C VAL A 38 2.26 -4.95 4.73
N LEU A 39 1.96 -5.94 5.58
CA LEU A 39 0.66 -6.04 6.24
C LEU A 39 0.34 -4.84 7.15
N VAL A 40 1.34 -4.35 7.88
CA VAL A 40 1.13 -3.20 8.79
C VAL A 40 1.17 -1.86 8.02
N LYS A 41 1.82 -1.82 6.84
CA LYS A 41 1.94 -0.60 6.04
C LYS A 41 0.58 -0.08 5.53
N GLU A 42 -0.33 -0.97 5.13
CA GLU A 42 -1.69 -0.56 4.71
C GLU A 42 -2.50 0.07 5.85
N GLN A 43 -2.26 -0.29 7.11
CA GLN A 43 -2.93 0.36 8.24
C GLN A 43 -2.34 1.73 8.60
N SER A 44 -1.10 2.04 8.19
CA SER A 44 -0.47 3.34 8.45
C SER A 44 -0.69 4.39 7.37
N GLU A 45 -1.29 4.04 6.23
CA GLU A 45 -1.43 4.94 5.07
C GLU A 45 -2.88 5.40 4.85
N ASN A 46 -3.38 6.21 5.79
CA ASN A 46 -4.22 7.36 5.42
C ASN A 46 -3.44 8.68 5.46
N ASN A 47 -2.15 8.65 5.78
CA ASN A 47 -1.25 9.79 5.67
C ASN A 47 -0.24 9.56 4.54
N ILE A 48 -0.74 9.57 3.30
CA ILE A 48 0.12 9.98 2.20
C ILE A 48 0.55 11.42 2.56
N GLU A 49 1.81 11.62 2.94
CA GLU A 49 2.39 12.96 3.05
C GLU A 49 2.40 13.57 1.65
N LEU A 50 1.30 14.24 1.31
CA LEU A 50 1.21 15.03 0.09
C LEU A 50 2.25 16.14 0.20
N THR A 51 3.04 16.32 -0.86
CA THR A 51 3.94 17.47 -0.95
C THR A 51 3.13 18.76 -0.76
N PRO A 52 3.73 19.86 -0.24
CA PRO A 52 2.98 21.08 0.07
C PRO A 52 2.09 21.59 -1.08
N ILE A 53 2.57 21.43 -2.33
CA ILE A 53 1.86 21.79 -3.55
C ILE A 53 0.65 20.88 -3.80
N VAL A 54 0.82 19.57 -3.65
CA VAL A 54 -0.29 18.62 -3.85
C VAL A 54 -1.33 18.77 -2.73
N LYS A 55 -0.89 19.09 -1.51
CA LYS A 55 -1.77 19.38 -0.37
C LYS A 55 -2.61 20.64 -0.59
N SER A 56 -2.02 21.73 -1.11
CA SER A 56 -2.75 22.95 -1.41
C SER A 56 -3.77 22.72 -2.53
N LEU A 57 -3.40 22.03 -3.61
CA LEU A 57 -4.31 21.68 -4.71
C LEU A 57 -5.47 20.78 -4.26
N LYS A 58 -5.19 19.77 -3.43
CA LYS A 58 -6.24 18.90 -2.86
C LYS A 58 -7.20 19.70 -1.98
N SER A 59 -6.69 20.63 -1.17
CA SER A 59 -7.53 21.45 -0.29
C SER A 59 -8.42 22.42 -1.05
N THR A 60 -8.03 22.86 -2.24
CA THR A 60 -8.87 23.74 -3.08
C THR A 60 -9.98 22.99 -3.81
N PHE A 61 -9.92 21.67 -3.86
CA PHE A 61 -10.93 20.85 -4.52
C PHE A 61 -11.96 20.37 -3.49
N HIS A 62 -13.17 20.94 -3.56
CA HIS A 62 -14.32 20.48 -2.81
C HIS A 62 -15.24 19.75 -3.78
N SER A 63 -15.49 18.48 -3.48
CA SER A 63 -16.39 17.62 -4.23
C SER A 63 -17.51 17.18 -3.31
N ASP A 64 -18.74 17.25 -3.79
CA ASP A 64 -19.87 16.61 -3.12
C ASP A 64 -19.69 15.09 -3.13
N GLN A 65 -20.33 14.40 -2.19
CA GLN A 65 -20.24 12.93 -2.07
C GLN A 65 -20.71 12.20 -3.33
N ASP A 66 -21.58 12.82 -4.14
CA ASP A 66 -22.15 12.28 -5.37
C ASP A 66 -21.48 12.80 -6.66
N PHE A 67 -20.23 13.24 -6.58
CA PHE A 67 -19.52 13.77 -7.74
C PHE A 67 -19.13 12.67 -8.74
N ASP A 68 -19.86 12.61 -9.86
CA ASP A 68 -19.49 11.77 -11.00
C ASP A 68 -18.43 12.49 -11.87
N TYR A 69 -17.17 12.18 -11.57
CA TYR A 69 -16.00 12.68 -12.29
C TYR A 69 -16.13 12.56 -13.81
N LYS A 70 -16.69 11.45 -14.32
CA LYS A 70 -16.74 11.20 -15.76
C LYS A 70 -17.73 12.12 -16.46
N GLN A 71 -18.87 12.37 -15.82
CA GLN A 71 -19.90 13.26 -16.36
C GLN A 71 -19.42 14.71 -16.41
N GLU A 72 -18.84 15.22 -15.33
CA GLU A 72 -18.31 16.58 -15.28
C GLU A 72 -17.13 16.78 -16.24
N LEU A 73 -16.25 15.77 -16.38
CA LEU A 73 -15.18 15.82 -17.37
C LEU A 73 -15.72 15.91 -18.80
N ALA A 74 -16.72 15.09 -19.14
CA ALA A 74 -17.33 15.10 -20.47
C ALA A 74 -17.99 16.45 -20.77
N LYS A 75 -18.70 17.03 -19.79
CA LYS A 75 -19.31 18.35 -19.90
C LYS A 75 -18.28 19.44 -20.15
N LYS A 76 -17.19 19.48 -19.37
CA LYS A 76 -16.13 20.49 -19.53
C LYS A 76 -15.38 20.37 -20.85
N LEU A 77 -15.17 19.14 -21.33
CA LEU A 77 -14.60 18.90 -22.65
C LEU A 77 -15.52 19.40 -23.76
N ALA A 78 -16.83 19.15 -23.65
CA ALA A 78 -17.81 19.68 -24.59
C ALA A 78 -17.78 21.23 -24.59
N GLU A 79 -17.86 21.88 -23.42
CA GLU A 79 -17.80 23.36 -23.31
C GLU A 79 -16.51 23.98 -23.89
N LYS A 80 -15.40 23.23 -23.89
CA LYS A 80 -14.10 23.75 -24.34
C LYS A 80 -13.88 23.58 -25.85
N TYR A 81 -14.41 22.52 -26.43
CA TYR A 81 -14.11 22.09 -27.80
C TYR A 81 -15.32 22.18 -28.75
N LEU A 82 -16.53 22.42 -28.24
CA LEU A 82 -17.73 22.76 -28.99
C LEU A 82 -18.09 24.23 -28.78
#